data_AF-A0AAU8C6Q0-F1
#
_entry.id   AF-A0AAU8C6Q0-F1
#
_cell.length_a   1.000
_cell.length_b   1.000
_cell.length_c   1.000
_cell.angle_alpha   90.00
_cell.angle_beta   90.00
_cell.angle_gamma   90.00
#
_symmetry.space_group_name_H-M   'P 1'
#
loop_
_entity.id
_entity.type
_entity.pdbx_description
1 polymer ?
#
loop_
_entity_poly.entity_id
_entity_poly.type
_entity_poly.pdbx_seq_one_letter_code
_entity_poly.pdbx_strand_id
1 'polypeptide(L)'
;MGGSSLGENTGSVLGDNQHLDITCLKSGPLGGDAQIGAMITERHLDALFFFIDPLSAMPHDVDVKSLLRIATLYNTILAINEATASRIIAQFHGEV
;
A
#
# COMPACT_ATOMS: atom_id res chain seq x y z
N MET A 1 6.82 29.57 7.25
CA MET A 1 6.44 29.05 8.58
C MET A 1 5.06 28.42 8.45
N GLY A 2 4.95 27.11 8.71
CA GLY A 2 3.64 26.45 8.76
C GLY A 2 3.70 24.94 8.54
N GLY A 3 4.18 24.20 9.55
CA GLY A 3 3.79 22.81 9.80
C GLY A 3 4.47 21.73 8.96
N SER A 4 5.61 21.23 9.43
CA SER A 4 6.03 19.84 9.18
C SER A 4 4.99 18.91 9.84
N SER A 5 4.04 18.38 9.07
CA SER A 5 3.24 17.25 9.54
C SER A 5 4.18 16.06 9.63
N LEU A 6 4.68 15.75 10.84
CA LEU A 6 5.34 14.48 11.12
C LEU A 6 4.49 13.35 10.52
N GLY A 7 5.10 12.47 9.73
CA GLY A 7 4.39 11.56 8.83
C GLY A 7 3.30 10.73 9.50
N GLU A 8 2.05 11.07 9.22
CA GLU A 8 0.86 10.34 9.71
C GLU A 8 0.49 9.17 8.78
N ASN A 9 1.08 9.11 7.58
CA ASN A 9 0.83 8.05 6.60
C ASN A 9 2.08 7.73 5.76
N THR A 10 2.12 6.54 5.16
CA THR A 10 3.27 6.04 4.38
C THR A 10 3.71 7.01 3.27
N GLY A 11 2.76 7.61 2.56
CA GLY A 11 3.03 8.52 1.45
C GLY A 11 3.77 9.78 1.89
N SER A 12 3.40 10.37 3.04
CA SER A 12 4.08 11.55 3.58
C SER A 12 5.54 11.27 3.95
N VAL A 13 5.84 10.09 4.53
CA VAL A 13 7.21 9.69 4.89
C VAL A 13 8.07 9.48 3.65
N LEU A 14 7.50 8.90 2.60
CA LEU A 14 8.22 8.64 1.36
C LEU A 14 8.40 9.90 0.51
N GLY A 15 7.44 10.84 0.56
CA GLY A 15 7.41 12.05 -0.28
C GLY A 15 8.52 13.05 0.01
N ASP A 16 9.12 12.98 1.20
CA ASP A 16 10.32 13.77 1.55
C ASP A 16 11.56 13.35 0.71
N ASN A 17 11.50 12.21 -0.01
CA ASN A 17 12.51 11.81 -0.98
C ASN A 17 12.22 12.45 -2.35
N GLN A 18 13.03 13.44 -2.74
CA GLN A 18 12.85 14.31 -3.91
C GLN A 18 12.80 13.63 -5.31
N HIS A 19 12.79 12.30 -5.37
CA HIS A 19 12.87 11.54 -6.62
C HIS A 19 11.67 10.61 -6.87
N LEU A 20 10.68 10.60 -5.98
CA LEU A 20 9.49 9.76 -6.12
C LEU A 20 8.26 10.64 -6.39
N ASP A 21 7.52 10.34 -7.46
CA ASP A 21 6.20 10.91 -7.69
C ASP A 21 5.17 10.13 -6.85
N ILE A 22 4.67 10.74 -5.78
CA ILE A 22 3.84 10.07 -4.78
C ILE A 22 2.47 10.74 -4.70
N THR A 23 1.44 9.96 -5.00
CA THR A 23 0.05 10.34 -4.74
C THR A 23 -0.37 9.83 -3.36
N CYS A 24 -0.51 10.74 -2.40
CA CYS A 24 -0.99 10.39 -1.06
C CYS A 24 -2.52 10.21 -1.04
N LEU A 25 -2.97 9.07 -0.51
CA LEU A 25 -4.38 8.82 -0.20
C LEU A 25 -4.69 9.13 1.27
N LYS A 26 -5.94 8.98 1.69
CA LYS A 26 -6.30 9.06 3.11
C LYS A 26 -5.60 7.96 3.91
N SER A 27 -5.44 8.15 5.22
CA SER A 27 -4.96 7.08 6.09
C SER A 27 -5.96 5.90 6.09
N GLY A 28 -5.46 4.69 6.33
CA GLY A 28 -6.28 3.47 6.40
C GLY A 28 -7.54 3.65 7.28
N PRO A 29 -7.40 4.09 8.55
CA PRO A 29 -8.54 4.34 9.45
C PRO A 29 -9.54 5.40 8.97
N LEU A 30 -9.15 6.29 8.05
CA LEU A 30 -10.02 7.31 7.45
C LEU A 30 -10.58 6.88 6.08
N GLY A 31 -10.42 5.61 5.72
CA GLY A 31 -10.95 5.01 4.49
C GLY A 31 -9.95 4.90 3.34
N GLY A 32 -8.63 5.05 3.59
CA GLY A 32 -7.60 4.85 2.58
C GLY A 32 -7.64 3.46 1.93
N ASP A 33 -7.87 2.41 2.74
CA ASP A 33 -7.94 1.03 2.26
C ASP A 33 -9.11 0.82 1.28
N ALA A 34 -10.23 1.52 1.50
CA ALA A 34 -11.36 1.49 0.59
C ALA A 34 -11.05 2.22 -0.73
N GLN A 35 -10.27 3.31 -0.70
CA GLN A 35 -9.81 3.99 -1.92
C GLN A 35 -8.91 3.08 -2.75
N ILE A 36 -7.97 2.39 -2.11
CA ILE A 36 -7.09 1.40 -2.77
C ILE A 36 -7.93 0.26 -3.35
N GLY A 37 -8.90 -0.26 -2.58
CA GLY A 37 -9.83 -1.29 -3.04
C GLY A 37 -10.59 -0.87 -4.31
N ALA A 38 -11.10 0.37 -4.36
CA ALA A 38 -11.76 0.91 -5.56
C ALA A 38 -10.79 0.95 -6.76
N MET A 39 -9.57 1.45 -6.57
CA MET A 39 -8.56 1.50 -7.62
C MET A 39 -8.19 0.11 -8.17
N ILE A 40 -8.13 -0.92 -7.32
CA ILE A 40 -7.94 -2.31 -7.76
C ILE A 40 -9.09 -2.74 -8.68
N THR A 41 -10.33 -2.50 -8.27
CA THR A 41 -11.52 -2.90 -9.04
C THR A 41 -11.63 -2.18 -10.38
N GLU A 42 -11.12 -0.95 -10.45
CA GLU A 42 -11.06 -0.10 -11.64
C GLU A 42 -9.83 -0.38 -12.52
N ARG A 43 -8.92 -1.27 -12.10
CA ARG A 43 -7.63 -1.56 -12.76
C ARG A 43 -6.71 -0.33 -12.86
N HIS A 44 -6.78 0.55 -11.87
CA HIS A 44 -5.88 1.69 -11.70
C HIS A 44 -4.64 1.35 -10.85
N LEU A 45 -4.46 0.07 -10.44
CA LEU A 45 -3.31 -0.42 -9.68
C LEU A 45 -2.81 -1.75 -10.28
N ASP A 46 -1.53 -1.80 -10.61
CA ASP A 46 -0.86 -3.00 -11.13
C ASP A 46 -0.37 -3.93 -10.02
N ALA A 47 0.09 -3.34 -8.91
CA ALA A 47 0.62 -4.06 -7.76
C ALA A 47 0.23 -3.39 -6.44
N LEU A 48 0.06 -4.21 -5.40
CA LEU A 48 -0.21 -3.80 -4.03
C LEU A 48 0.92 -4.33 -3.12
N PHE A 49 1.67 -3.42 -2.52
CA PHE A 49 2.64 -3.69 -1.47
C PHE A 49 2.03 -3.26 -0.14
N PHE A 50 1.67 -4.23 0.71
CA PHE A 50 0.88 -3.98 1.91
C PHE A 50 1.51 -4.66 3.14
N PHE A 51 2.39 -3.94 3.82
CA PHE A 51 3.08 -4.43 5.02
C PHE A 51 2.26 -4.13 6.26
N ILE A 52 1.84 -5.20 6.92
CA ILE A 52 0.97 -5.21 8.10
C ILE A 52 1.82 -5.75 9.25
N ASP A 53 1.74 -5.15 10.44
CA ASP A 53 2.34 -5.73 11.64
C ASP A 53 1.56 -7.00 12.04
N PRO A 54 2.17 -8.21 11.96
CA PRO A 54 1.47 -9.45 12.25
C PRO A 54 1.26 -9.72 13.74
N LEU A 55 1.90 -8.96 14.63
CA LEU A 55 1.87 -9.18 16.08
C LEU A 55 0.93 -8.21 16.81
N SER A 56 0.50 -7.15 16.14
CA SER A 56 -0.38 -6.13 16.71
C SER A 56 -1.82 -6.33 16.24
N ALA A 57 -2.76 -6.41 17.19
CA ALA A 57 -4.19 -6.41 16.87
C ALA A 57 -4.58 -5.02 16.34
N MET A 58 -4.95 -4.94 15.07
CA MET A 58 -5.35 -3.67 14.47
C MET A 58 -6.86 -3.46 14.63
N PRO A 59 -7.33 -2.28 15.09
CA PRO A 59 -8.76 -1.98 15.25
C PRO A 59 -9.57 -2.13 13.96
N HIS A 60 -8.90 -2.19 12.80
CA HIS A 60 -9.44 -2.25 11.45
C HIS A 60 -9.09 -3.56 10.72
N ASP A 61 -8.92 -4.68 11.44
CA ASP A 61 -8.65 -6.01 10.87
C ASP A 61 -9.65 -6.44 9.77
N VAL A 62 -10.89 -5.93 9.82
CA VAL A 62 -11.92 -6.18 8.81
C VAL A 62 -11.56 -5.53 7.47
N ASP A 63 -10.97 -4.34 7.50
CA ASP A 63 -10.62 -3.56 6.31
C ASP A 63 -9.40 -4.18 5.62
N VAL A 64 -8.39 -4.59 6.41
CA VAL A 64 -7.23 -5.35 5.94
C VAL A 64 -7.65 -6.61 5.18
N LYS A 65 -8.53 -7.43 5.78
CA LYS A 65 -9.02 -8.66 5.15
C LYS A 65 -9.83 -8.38 3.89
N SER A 66 -10.60 -7.29 3.89
CA SER A 66 -11.41 -6.89 2.74
C SER A 66 -10.54 -6.46 1.56
N LEU A 67 -9.47 -5.71 1.81
CA LEU A 67 -8.52 -5.29 0.78
C LEU A 67 -7.77 -6.49 0.18
N LEU A 68 -7.25 -7.39 1.03
CA LEU A 68 -6.59 -8.63 0.58
C LEU A 68 -7.54 -9.51 -0.27
N ARG A 69 -8.81 -9.58 0.11
CA ARG A 69 -9.84 -10.31 -0.65
C ARG A 69 -10.04 -9.71 -2.04
N ILE A 70 -10.13 -8.37 -2.15
CA ILE A 70 -10.28 -7.68 -3.43
C ILE A 70 -9.04 -7.88 -4.30
N ALA A 71 -7.83 -7.69 -3.76
CA ALA A 71 -6.59 -7.91 -4.51
C ALA A 71 -6.50 -9.35 -5.06
N THR A 72 -6.85 -10.35 -4.24
CA THR A 72 -6.89 -11.75 -4.65
C THR A 72 -7.92 -12.00 -5.74
N LEU A 73 -9.14 -11.47 -5.58
CA LEU A 73 -10.24 -11.66 -6.54
C LEU A 73 -9.91 -11.09 -7.93
N TYR A 74 -9.22 -9.95 -7.98
CA TYR A 74 -8.86 -9.28 -9.23
C TYR A 74 -7.49 -9.72 -9.77
N ASN A 75 -6.84 -10.68 -9.10
CA ASN A 75 -5.51 -11.19 -9.45
C ASN A 75 -4.44 -10.08 -9.56
N THR A 76 -4.50 -9.11 -8.65
CA THR A 76 -3.50 -8.05 -8.53
C THR A 76 -2.23 -8.60 -7.92
N ILE A 77 -1.05 -8.16 -8.41
CA ILE A 77 0.23 -8.54 -7.81
C ILE A 77 0.23 -8.07 -6.34
N LEU A 78 0.45 -8.99 -5.41
CA LEU A 78 0.31 -8.72 -3.98
C LEU A 78 1.58 -9.11 -3.22
N ALA A 79 2.14 -8.16 -2.48
CA ALA A 79 3.25 -8.37 -1.56
C ALA A 79 2.85 -7.96 -0.14
N ILE A 80 2.79 -8.93 0.77
CA ILE A 80 2.46 -8.69 2.19
C ILE A 80 3.66 -8.82 3.13
N ASN A 81 4.84 -9.07 2.56
CA ASN A 81 6.10 -9.14 3.29
C ASN A 81 7.25 -8.72 2.35
N GLU A 82 8.39 -8.42 2.96
CA GLU A 82 9.58 -7.95 2.25
C GLU A 82 10.10 -8.98 1.24
N ALA A 83 10.13 -10.27 1.59
CA ALA A 83 10.66 -11.32 0.70
C ALA A 83 9.88 -11.39 -0.62
N THR A 84 8.55 -11.33 -0.57
CA THR A 84 7.69 -11.28 -1.75
C THR A 84 7.90 -9.97 -2.52
N ALA A 85 7.97 -8.83 -1.82
CA ALA A 85 8.19 -7.53 -2.44
C ALA A 85 9.51 -7.48 -3.23
N SER A 86 10.62 -7.91 -2.61
CA SER A 86 11.94 -7.92 -3.23
C SER A 86 11.99 -8.78 -4.49
N ARG A 87 11.30 -9.92 -4.50
CA ARG A 87 11.23 -10.79 -5.70
C ARG A 87 10.41 -10.15 -6.82
N ILE A 88 9.32 -9.48 -6.49
CA ILE A 88 8.51 -8.74 -7.46
C ILE A 88 9.32 -7.59 -8.07
N ILE A 89 10.00 -6.80 -7.25
CA ILE A 89 10.83 -5.68 -7.71
C ILE A 89 11.97 -6.18 -8.61
N ALA A 90 12.68 -7.23 -8.21
CA ALA A 90 13.74 -7.83 -9.03
C ALA A 90 13.23 -8.27 -10.41
N GLN A 91 12.02 -8.83 -10.48
CA GLN A 91 11.38 -9.18 -11.75
C GLN A 91 11.12 -7.96 -12.64
N PHE A 92 10.67 -6.84 -12.07
CA PHE A 92 10.42 -5.60 -12.82
C PHE A 92 11.70 -4.91 -13.29
N HIS A 93 12.80 -5.05 -12.54
CA HIS A 93 14.12 -4.52 -12.93
C HIS A 93 14.87 -5.42 -13.93
N GLY A 94 14.30 -6.57 -14.31
CA GLY A 94 14.90 -7.50 -15.27
C GLY A 94 16.09 -8.29 -14.72
N GLU A 95 16.17 -8.47 -13.40
CA GLU A 95 17.27 -9.19 -12.74
C GLU A 95 17.08 -10.72 -12.71
N VAL A 96 16.21 -11.29 -13.55
CA VAL A 96 15.94 -12.74 -13.60
C VAL A 96 15.77 -13.23 -15.03
#